data_AF-A0A7G7LIQ1-F1
#
_entry.id   AF-A0A7G7LIQ1-F1
#
_cell.length_a   1.000
_cell.length_b   1.000
_cell.length_c   1.000
_cell.angle_alpha   90.00
_cell.angle_beta   90.00
_cell.angle_gamma   90.00
#
_symmetry.space_group_name_H-M   'P 1'
#
loop_
_entity.id
_entity.type
_entity.pdbx_description
1 polymer ?
#
loop_
_entity_poly.entity_id
_entity_poly.type
_entity_poly.pdbx_seq_one_letter_code
_entity_poly.pdbx_strand_id
1 'polypeptide(L)'
;RFLNAPSVDNIIFTKSSTEAINTVAYGYGMPKLGEGDEIVLSIMEHHSNIVPWHFIREQKGAKLVWAPVDEQGAFHVEDFVKCLTDRTKLIAITHMSNALGTVVPVKEICKIARERGIPVLVDGSQGAVHLPVDVQDIDCDWYVMTGHKLYGPSGIGVLYGK
;
A
#
# COMPACT_ATOMS: atom_id res chain seq x y z
N ARG A 1 4.93 1.21 21.31
CA ARG A 1 3.85 1.77 20.44
C ARG A 1 3.55 0.74 19.36
N PHE A 2 2.30 0.58 18.91
CA PHE A 2 1.95 -0.51 17.98
C PHE A 2 2.54 -0.33 16.56
N LEU A 3 2.29 0.81 15.90
CA LEU A 3 2.88 1.13 14.58
C LEU A 3 4.21 1.90 14.66
N ASN A 4 4.59 2.34 15.86
CA ASN A 4 5.65 3.32 16.08
C ASN A 4 5.50 4.63 15.26
N ALA A 5 4.29 5.17 15.10
CA ALA A 5 4.09 6.48 14.49
C ALA A 5 4.66 7.64 15.36
N PRO A 6 5.12 8.76 14.76
CA PRO A 6 5.71 9.87 15.50
C PRO A 6 4.68 10.64 16.34
N SER A 7 3.49 10.91 15.78
CA SER A 7 2.36 11.54 16.48
C SER A 7 1.08 10.71 16.39
N VAL A 8 0.13 10.98 17.31
CA VAL A 8 -1.25 10.50 17.22
C VAL A 8 -2.02 11.19 16.09
N ASP A 9 -1.59 12.39 15.68
CA ASP A 9 -2.21 13.13 14.57
C ASP A 9 -2.02 12.42 13.22
N ASN A 10 -1.04 11.51 13.12
CA ASN A 10 -0.83 10.67 11.95
C ASN A 10 -1.80 9.48 11.87
N ILE A 11 -2.67 9.28 12.86
CA ILE A 11 -3.55 8.11 12.98
C ILE A 11 -4.99 8.52 12.72
N ILE A 12 -5.53 8.07 11.60
CA ILE A 12 -6.94 8.26 11.23
C ILE A 12 -7.68 6.93 11.44
N PHE A 13 -8.76 6.98 12.23
CA PHE A 13 -9.68 5.86 12.35
C PHE A 13 -10.63 5.80 11.16
N THR A 14 -10.85 4.58 10.68
CA THR A 14 -11.79 4.26 9.60
C THR A 14 -12.61 3.04 10.00
N LYS A 15 -13.58 2.63 9.19
CA LYS A 15 -14.35 1.40 9.40
C LYS A 15 -13.52 0.12 9.19
N SER A 16 -12.56 0.16 8.28
CA SER A 16 -11.69 -0.97 7.92
C SER A 16 -10.49 -0.49 7.09
N SER A 17 -9.53 -1.39 6.83
CA SER A 17 -8.43 -1.08 5.90
C SER A 17 -8.92 -0.79 4.48
N THR A 18 -10.02 -1.40 4.03
CA THR A 18 -10.66 -1.06 2.74
C THR A 18 -11.08 0.41 2.69
N GLU A 19 -11.68 0.93 3.76
CA GLU A 19 -12.07 2.34 3.82
C GLU A 19 -10.84 3.25 3.88
N ALA A 20 -9.81 2.86 4.64
CA ALA A 20 -8.53 3.58 4.69
C ALA A 20 -7.85 3.71 3.31
N ILE A 21 -7.83 2.63 2.52
CA ILE A 21 -7.28 2.66 1.16
C ILE A 21 -8.12 3.59 0.27
N ASN A 22 -9.45 3.54 0.39
CA ASN A 22 -10.32 4.45 -0.35
C ASN A 22 -10.10 5.92 0.06
N THR A 23 -9.85 6.20 1.34
CA THR A 23 -9.51 7.56 1.80
C THR A 23 -8.28 8.08 1.08
N VAL A 24 -7.24 7.26 0.88
CA VAL A 24 -6.04 7.67 0.12
C VAL A 24 -6.34 7.76 -1.38
N ALA A 25 -7.06 6.79 -1.95
CA ALA A 25 -7.41 6.82 -3.38
C ALA A 25 -8.23 8.06 -3.75
N TYR A 26 -9.19 8.47 -2.93
CA TYR A 26 -10.02 9.66 -3.18
C TYR A 26 -9.37 10.97 -2.71
N GLY A 27 -8.67 10.97 -1.58
CA GLY A 27 -8.06 12.17 -1.00
C GLY A 27 -6.75 12.56 -1.66
N TYR A 28 -5.94 11.59 -2.09
CA TYR A 28 -4.66 11.80 -2.76
C TYR A 28 -4.72 11.43 -4.25
N GLY A 29 -5.22 10.23 -4.56
CA GLY A 29 -5.19 9.67 -5.92
C GLY A 29 -5.98 10.48 -6.95
N MET A 30 -7.30 10.54 -6.78
CA MET A 30 -8.25 11.25 -7.66
C MET A 30 -7.87 12.68 -8.06
N PRO A 31 -7.36 13.54 -7.16
CA PRO A 31 -6.98 14.90 -7.54
C PRO A 31 -5.60 15.01 -8.21
N LYS A 32 -4.72 14.00 -8.07
CA LYS A 32 -3.30 14.11 -8.50
C LYS A 32 -2.94 13.20 -9.68
N LEU A 33 -3.67 12.12 -9.91
CA LEU A 33 -3.36 11.14 -10.95
C LEU A 33 -4.33 11.30 -12.11
N GLY A 34 -3.78 11.22 -13.33
CA GLY A 34 -4.53 11.44 -14.56
C GLY A 34 -4.11 10.50 -15.69
N GLU A 35 -4.36 10.96 -16.91
CA GLU A 35 -4.18 10.16 -18.12
C GLU A 35 -2.72 9.73 -18.29
N GLY A 36 -2.51 8.42 -18.40
CA GLY A 36 -1.20 7.81 -18.61
C GLY A 36 -0.25 7.84 -17.41
N ASP A 37 -0.66 8.35 -16.25
CA ASP A 37 0.07 8.14 -14.99
C ASP A 37 -0.05 6.67 -14.55
N GLU A 38 0.99 6.14 -13.93
CA GLU A 38 1.06 4.73 -13.53
C GLU A 38 0.93 4.58 -12.01
N ILE A 39 0.12 3.60 -11.60
CA ILE A 39 -0.01 3.10 -10.24
C ILE A 39 0.55 1.68 -10.23
N VAL A 40 1.64 1.46 -9.51
CA VAL A 40 2.30 0.15 -9.43
C VAL A 40 1.75 -0.61 -8.22
N LEU A 41 1.28 -1.83 -8.49
CA LEU A 41 0.72 -2.79 -7.55
C LEU A 41 1.56 -4.08 -7.57
N SER A 42 1.41 -4.97 -6.60
CA SER A 42 1.85 -6.37 -6.77
C SER A 42 0.73 -7.25 -7.32
N ILE A 43 1.07 -8.38 -7.93
CA ILE A 43 0.05 -9.38 -8.30
C ILE A 43 -0.62 -10.04 -7.07
N MET A 44 -0.09 -9.82 -5.87
CA MET A 44 -0.58 -10.39 -4.62
C MET A 44 -1.64 -9.53 -3.91
N GLU A 45 -2.01 -8.37 -4.47
CA GLU A 45 -2.89 -7.44 -3.79
C GLU A 45 -4.26 -8.06 -3.47
N HIS A 46 -4.74 -7.80 -2.26
CA HIS A 46 -6.15 -8.03 -1.94
C HIS A 46 -7.02 -7.06 -2.76
N HIS A 47 -8.24 -7.45 -3.14
CA HIS A 47 -9.12 -6.60 -3.96
C HIS A 47 -9.33 -5.18 -3.41
N SER A 48 -9.31 -5.01 -2.08
CA SER A 48 -9.41 -3.69 -1.45
C SER A 48 -8.24 -2.76 -1.80
N ASN A 49 -7.06 -3.30 -2.12
CA ASN A 49 -5.90 -2.57 -2.60
C ASN A 49 -5.75 -2.65 -4.14
N ILE A 50 -6.82 -2.97 -4.86
CA ILE A 50 -6.89 -2.96 -6.33
C ILE A 50 -8.02 -2.04 -6.82
N VAL A 51 -9.24 -2.31 -6.36
CA VAL A 51 -10.46 -1.68 -6.87
C VAL A 51 -10.46 -0.15 -6.74
N PRO A 52 -10.00 0.47 -5.63
CA PRO A 52 -9.94 1.92 -5.54
C PRO A 52 -9.03 2.56 -6.61
N TRP A 53 -7.91 1.90 -6.93
CA TRP A 53 -6.98 2.35 -7.97
C TRP A 53 -7.54 2.11 -9.38
N HIS A 54 -8.32 1.03 -9.56
CA HIS A 54 -9.05 0.80 -10.79
C HIS A 54 -10.03 1.96 -11.10
N PHE A 55 -10.68 2.56 -10.09
CA PHE A 55 -11.53 3.72 -10.35
C PHE A 55 -10.74 4.91 -10.92
N ILE A 56 -9.49 5.13 -10.49
CA ILE A 56 -8.62 6.16 -11.09
C ILE A 56 -8.33 5.81 -12.55
N ARG A 57 -8.01 4.53 -12.85
CA ARG A 57 -7.85 4.07 -14.23
C ARG A 57 -9.09 4.36 -15.08
N GLU A 58 -10.27 3.97 -14.59
CA GLU A 58 -11.52 4.08 -15.35
C GLU A 58 -11.98 5.53 -15.53
N GLN A 59 -11.86 6.36 -14.49
CA GLN A 59 -12.39 7.72 -14.49
C GLN A 59 -11.40 8.78 -14.98
N LYS A 60 -10.10 8.51 -14.87
CA LYS A 60 -9.03 9.50 -15.12
C LYS A 60 -8.00 9.05 -16.15
N GLY A 61 -8.05 7.79 -16.62
CA GLY A 61 -7.13 7.28 -17.63
C GLY A 61 -5.75 6.89 -17.09
N ALA A 62 -5.59 6.74 -15.77
CA ALA A 62 -4.38 6.17 -15.19
C ALA A 62 -4.18 4.71 -15.62
N LYS A 63 -2.97 4.17 -15.47
CA LYS A 63 -2.62 2.78 -15.78
C LYS A 63 -2.26 2.02 -14.50
N LEU A 64 -2.73 0.78 -14.41
CA LEU A 64 -2.29 -0.13 -13.35
C LEU A 64 -1.15 -1.00 -13.90
N VAL A 65 -0.04 -1.03 -13.18
CA VAL A 65 1.16 -1.83 -13.51
C VAL A 65 1.35 -2.86 -12.40
N TRP A 66 1.70 -4.09 -12.76
CA TRP A 66 1.71 -5.22 -11.84
C TRP A 66 3.12 -5.79 -11.68
N ALA A 67 3.68 -5.68 -10.49
CA ALA A 67 4.91 -6.34 -10.08
C ALA A 67 4.63 -7.84 -9.85
N PRO A 68 5.38 -8.73 -10.51
CA PRO A 68 5.14 -10.16 -10.44
C PRO A 68 5.68 -10.77 -9.13
N VAL A 69 5.34 -12.03 -8.91
CA VAL A 69 6.07 -12.96 -8.04
C VAL A 69 6.48 -14.17 -8.86
N ASP A 70 7.50 -14.90 -8.42
CA ASP A 70 7.89 -16.13 -9.08
C ASP A 70 6.92 -17.30 -8.81
N GLU A 71 7.20 -18.45 -9.43
CA GLU A 71 6.39 -19.66 -9.30
C GLU A 71 6.39 -20.25 -7.87
N GLN A 72 7.35 -19.85 -7.03
CA GLN A 72 7.43 -20.24 -5.62
C GLN A 72 6.73 -19.22 -4.71
N GLY A 73 6.18 -18.14 -5.28
CA GLY A 73 5.53 -17.06 -4.56
C GLY A 73 6.51 -16.04 -3.96
N ALA A 74 7.79 -16.08 -4.32
CA ALA A 74 8.78 -15.12 -3.85
C ALA A 74 8.66 -13.79 -4.60
N PHE A 75 8.82 -12.69 -3.87
CA PHE A 75 8.82 -11.35 -4.42
C PHE A 75 10.26 -10.86 -4.62
N HIS A 76 10.61 -10.54 -5.87
CA HIS A 76 11.95 -10.06 -6.23
C HIS A 76 11.92 -8.54 -6.44
N VAL A 77 12.76 -7.82 -5.71
CA VAL A 77 12.83 -6.35 -5.79
C VAL A 77 13.26 -5.89 -7.17
N GLU A 78 14.12 -6.64 -7.84
CA GLU A 78 14.60 -6.36 -9.19
C GLU A 78 13.47 -6.35 -10.22
N ASP A 79 12.51 -7.26 -10.09
CA ASP A 79 11.35 -7.31 -10.98
C ASP A 79 10.36 -6.18 -10.70
N PHE A 80 10.19 -5.80 -9.43
CA PHE A 80 9.45 -4.60 -9.05
C PHE A 80 10.10 -3.33 -9.63
N VAL A 81 11.42 -3.18 -9.56
CA VAL A 81 12.14 -2.02 -10.09
C VAL A 81 11.95 -1.86 -11.60
N LYS A 82 11.87 -2.97 -12.35
CA LYS A 82 11.59 -2.96 -13.79
C LYS A 82 10.19 -2.43 -14.13
N CYS A 83 9.24 -2.49 -13.19
CA CYS A 83 7.91 -1.92 -13.35
C CYS A 83 7.86 -0.41 -13.16
N LEU A 84 8.92 0.22 -12.61
CA LEU A 84 8.93 1.65 -12.33
C LEU A 84 9.41 2.46 -13.55
N THR A 85 8.62 3.45 -13.94
CA THR A 85 8.93 4.39 -15.03
C THR A 85 8.79 5.84 -14.56
N ASP A 86 9.14 6.81 -15.42
CA ASP A 86 8.91 8.24 -15.14
C ASP A 86 7.42 8.61 -15.01
N ARG A 87 6.53 7.72 -15.47
CA ARG A 87 5.07 7.85 -15.35
C ARG A 87 4.56 7.31 -14.03
N THR A 88 5.35 6.60 -13.23
CA THR A 88 4.90 6.09 -11.93
C THR A 88 4.66 7.23 -10.94
N LYS A 89 3.41 7.35 -10.44
CA LYS A 89 2.98 8.41 -9.51
C LYS A 89 2.54 7.89 -8.14
N LEU A 90 2.35 6.59 -8.01
CA LEU A 90 1.98 5.94 -6.75
C LEU A 90 2.41 4.48 -6.79
N ILE A 91 2.89 3.97 -5.67
CA ILE A 91 3.02 2.54 -5.41
C ILE A 91 2.01 2.18 -4.32
N ALA A 92 1.19 1.16 -4.53
CA ALA A 92 0.31 0.61 -3.52
C ALA A 92 0.54 -0.90 -3.42
N ILE A 93 1.12 -1.36 -2.31
CA ILE A 93 1.62 -2.73 -2.20
C ILE A 93 1.32 -3.35 -0.84
N THR A 94 1.04 -4.65 -0.83
CA THR A 94 0.85 -5.38 0.42
C THR A 94 2.16 -5.52 1.21
N HIS A 95 2.09 -5.46 2.54
CA HIS A 95 3.22 -5.82 3.42
C HIS A 95 3.39 -7.34 3.51
N MET A 96 2.27 -8.06 3.48
CA MET A 96 2.24 -9.52 3.55
C MET A 96 1.02 -10.04 2.81
N SER A 97 1.23 -10.91 1.83
CA SER A 97 0.15 -11.51 1.04
C SER A 97 -0.81 -12.29 1.94
N ASN A 98 -2.12 -12.08 1.77
CA ASN A 98 -3.14 -12.85 2.49
C ASN A 98 -3.33 -14.27 1.93
N ALA A 99 -2.81 -14.56 0.74
CA ALA A 99 -2.94 -15.85 0.09
C ALA A 99 -1.65 -16.68 0.24
N LEU A 100 -0.50 -16.08 -0.08
CA LEU A 100 0.79 -16.78 -0.09
C LEU A 100 1.55 -16.67 1.24
N GLY A 101 1.23 -15.67 2.06
CA GLY A 101 2.03 -15.35 3.25
C GLY A 101 3.38 -14.69 2.92
N THR A 102 3.69 -14.47 1.64
CA THR A 102 4.90 -13.78 1.19
C THR A 102 5.01 -12.40 1.84
N VAL A 103 6.13 -12.17 2.53
CA VAL A 103 6.48 -10.86 3.10
C VAL A 103 7.18 -10.04 2.03
N VAL A 104 6.66 -8.84 1.77
CA VAL A 104 7.26 -7.90 0.81
C VAL A 104 8.30 -7.06 1.55
N PRO A 105 9.50 -6.83 0.99
CA PRO A 105 10.53 -5.96 1.59
C PRO A 105 10.16 -4.48 1.48
N VAL A 106 9.09 -4.06 2.15
CA VAL A 106 8.48 -2.72 2.01
C VAL A 106 9.41 -1.57 2.36
N LYS A 107 10.38 -1.78 3.27
CA LYS A 107 11.41 -0.78 3.59
C LYS A 107 12.29 -0.46 2.38
N GLU A 108 12.73 -1.50 1.67
CA GLU A 108 13.55 -1.35 0.47
C GLU A 108 12.75 -0.69 -0.67
N ILE A 109 11.48 -1.09 -0.83
CA ILE A 109 10.56 -0.46 -1.78
C ILE A 109 10.38 1.03 -1.48
N CYS A 110 10.13 1.40 -0.22
CA CYS A 110 9.95 2.80 0.17
C CYS A 110 11.24 3.62 -0.04
N LYS A 111 12.42 3.04 0.20
CA LYS A 111 13.70 3.67 -0.11
C LYS A 111 13.83 3.98 -1.61
N ILE A 112 13.61 2.98 -2.47
CA ILE A 112 13.68 3.14 -3.93
C ILE A 112 12.65 4.17 -4.43
N ALA A 113 11.43 4.11 -3.90
CA ALA A 113 10.36 5.04 -4.27
C ALA A 113 10.70 6.48 -3.89
N ARG A 114 11.27 6.70 -2.69
CA ARG A 114 11.70 8.03 -2.23
C ARG A 114 12.78 8.64 -3.10
N GLU A 115 13.78 7.86 -3.52
CA GLU A 115 14.83 8.32 -4.43
C GLU A 115 14.26 8.86 -5.75
N ARG A 116 13.03 8.45 -6.11
CA ARG A 116 12.28 8.90 -7.30
C ARG A 116 11.13 9.86 -6.98
N GLY A 117 10.92 10.24 -5.72
CA GLY A 117 9.81 11.10 -5.30
C GLY A 117 8.42 10.47 -5.48
N ILE A 118 8.33 9.14 -5.47
CA ILE A 118 7.07 8.39 -5.63
C ILE A 118 6.55 8.01 -4.23
N PRO A 119 5.31 8.36 -3.87
CA PRO A 119 4.76 7.97 -2.58
C PRO A 119 4.29 6.51 -2.56
N VAL A 120 4.29 5.90 -1.38
CA VAL A 120 3.98 4.49 -1.15
C VAL A 120 2.86 4.31 -0.13
N LEU A 121 1.78 3.62 -0.54
CA LEU A 121 0.79 3.04 0.36
C LEU A 121 1.11 1.57 0.62
N VAL A 122 1.16 1.19 1.90
CA VAL A 122 1.38 -0.20 2.32
C VAL A 122 0.10 -0.80 2.89
N ASP A 123 -0.42 -1.86 2.27
CA ASP A 123 -1.50 -2.69 2.83
C ASP A 123 -0.94 -3.65 3.88
N GLY A 124 -0.99 -3.19 5.12
CA GLY A 124 -0.56 -3.92 6.31
C GLY A 124 -1.64 -4.77 6.95
N SER A 125 -2.76 -5.06 6.27
CA SER A 125 -3.88 -5.80 6.87
C SER A 125 -3.48 -7.16 7.44
N GLN A 126 -2.49 -7.83 6.84
CA GLN A 126 -1.87 -9.05 7.39
C GLN A 126 -0.54 -8.75 8.09
N GLY A 127 0.29 -7.87 7.52
CA GLY A 127 1.60 -7.54 8.09
C GLY A 127 1.52 -7.05 9.53
N ALA A 128 0.53 -6.22 9.88
CA ALA A 128 0.31 -5.74 11.24
C ALA A 128 -0.01 -6.86 12.25
N VAL A 129 -0.55 -7.99 11.79
CA VAL A 129 -0.92 -9.13 12.64
C VAL A 129 0.30 -10.02 12.90
N HIS A 130 1.17 -10.16 11.90
CA HIS A 130 2.18 -11.22 11.87
C HIS A 130 3.62 -10.71 11.97
N LEU A 131 3.86 -9.41 11.81
CA LEU A 131 5.19 -8.81 11.78
C LEU A 131 5.27 -7.65 12.78
N PRO A 132 6.46 -7.40 13.37
CA PRO A 132 6.74 -6.12 14.00
C PRO A 132 6.61 -5.01 12.95
N VAL A 133 5.86 -3.95 13.28
CA VAL A 133 5.66 -2.81 12.37
C VAL A 133 6.24 -1.54 13.00
N ASP A 134 7.17 -0.94 12.28
CA ASP A 134 7.69 0.39 12.55
C ASP A 134 7.54 1.24 11.28
N VAL A 135 6.52 2.10 11.25
CA VAL A 135 6.23 2.93 10.06
C VAL A 135 7.26 4.03 9.83
N GLN A 136 8.03 4.40 10.86
CA GLN A 136 9.15 5.34 10.72
C GLN A 136 10.35 4.65 10.06
N ASP A 137 10.65 3.40 10.45
CA ASP A 137 11.73 2.62 9.83
C ASP A 137 11.40 2.13 8.42
N ILE A 138 10.16 1.69 8.19
CA ILE A 138 9.64 1.36 6.84
C ILE A 138 9.62 2.62 5.98
N ASP A 139 9.26 3.75 6.58
CA ASP A 139 9.27 5.07 5.96
C ASP A 139 8.32 5.14 4.74
N CYS A 140 7.14 4.50 4.86
CA CYS A 140 6.03 4.58 3.90
C CYS A 140 5.20 5.85 4.10
N ASP A 141 4.51 6.33 3.06
CA ASP A 141 3.65 7.54 3.15
C ASP A 141 2.31 7.22 3.81
N TRP A 142 1.78 6.03 3.54
CA TRP A 142 0.59 5.50 4.21
C TRP A 142 0.77 4.04 4.58
N TYR A 143 0.19 3.67 5.72
CA TYR A 143 0.12 2.28 6.17
C TYR A 143 -1.29 2.00 6.67
N VAL A 144 -1.93 0.93 6.18
CA VAL A 144 -3.30 0.59 6.57
C VAL A 144 -3.37 -0.73 7.33
N MET A 145 -4.31 -0.84 8.26
CA MET A 145 -4.60 -2.07 8.98
C MET A 145 -6.08 -2.15 9.39
N THR A 146 -6.54 -3.34 9.78
CA THR A 146 -7.94 -3.58 10.14
C THR A 146 -8.05 -4.29 11.50
N GLY A 147 -8.96 -3.81 12.36
CA GLY A 147 -9.05 -4.25 13.75
C GLY A 147 -9.45 -5.72 13.93
N HIS A 148 -10.41 -6.21 13.14
CA HIS A 148 -10.94 -7.57 13.27
C HIS A 148 -9.93 -8.69 12.95
N LYS A 149 -8.80 -8.37 12.31
CA LYS A 149 -7.67 -9.32 12.14
C LYS A 149 -6.67 -9.25 13.30
N LEU A 150 -6.65 -8.15 14.04
CA LEU A 150 -5.78 -7.87 15.18
C LEU A 150 -6.44 -8.23 16.52
N TYR A 151 -7.29 -9.26 16.55
CA TYR A 151 -8.05 -9.68 17.73
C TYR A 151 -8.96 -8.59 18.33
N GLY A 152 -9.21 -7.52 17.55
CA GLY A 152 -10.07 -6.40 17.92
C GLY A 152 -11.49 -6.55 17.37
N PRO A 153 -12.35 -5.57 17.63
CA PRO A 153 -13.73 -5.58 17.16
C PRO A 153 -13.82 -5.43 15.63
N SER A 154 -14.97 -5.82 15.09
CA SER A 154 -15.38 -5.43 13.74
C SER A 154 -15.71 -3.93 13.67
N GLY A 155 -15.73 -3.37 12.47
CA GLY A 155 -16.12 -1.97 12.24
C GLY A 155 -15.08 -0.91 12.60
N ILE A 156 -13.83 -1.31 12.88
CA ILE A 156 -12.71 -0.40 13.07
C ILE A 156 -11.49 -0.79 12.22
N GLY A 157 -10.86 0.20 11.61
CA GLY A 157 -9.61 0.15 10.87
C GLY A 157 -8.77 1.39 11.15
N VAL A 158 -7.54 1.37 10.65
CA VAL A 158 -6.59 2.46 10.83
C VAL A 158 -5.92 2.78 9.50
N LEU A 159 -5.83 4.07 9.21
CA LEU A 159 -4.94 4.68 8.25
C LEU A 159 -3.87 5.45 9.03
N TYR A 160 -2.61 5.05 8.90
CA TYR A 160 -1.48 5.91 9.17
C TYR A 160 -1.19 6.75 7.93
N GLY A 161 -0.94 8.05 8.09
CA GLY A 161 -0.43 8.93 7.05
C GLY A 161 0.65 9.86 7.60
N LYS A 162 1.75 10.03 6.85
CA LYS A 162 2.83 10.96 7.20
C LYS A 162 2.41 12.43 7.21
#